data_AF-A0A7U6JIA2-F1
#
_entry.id   AF-A0A7U6JIA2-F1
#
_cell.length_a   1.000
_cell.length_b   1.000
_cell.length_c   1.000
_cell.angle_alpha   90.00
_cell.angle_beta   90.00
_cell.angle_gamma   90.00
#
_symmetry.space_group_name_H-M   'P 1'
#
loop_
_entity.id
_entity.type
_entity.pdbx_description
1 polymer ?
#
loop_
_entity_poly.entity_id
_entity_poly.type
_entity_poly.pdbx_seq_one_letter_code
_entity_poly.pdbx_strand_id
1 'polypeptide(L)'
;MEINGPLKIGVIDAPDSPGWELQVSFTDEFKSASLEEQGRIFQAYVDELVEGIEALPEGDRNRDGMAIVYQLCSQMLPYIREGQIALEESMMVEIGQNQAVSITDFLNG
;
A
#
# COMPACT_ATOMS: atom_id res chain seq x y z
N MET A 1 14.50 5.51 5.53
CA MET A 1 13.51 6.45 5.00
C MET A 1 12.20 6.04 5.66
N GLU A 2 11.68 6.85 6.58
CA GLU A 2 10.34 6.63 7.13
C GLU A 2 9.37 7.18 6.09
N ILE A 3 8.67 6.28 5.40
CA ILE A 3 7.60 6.66 4.49
C ILE A 3 6.41 7.05 5.38
N ASN A 4 6.32 8.34 5.75
CA ASN A 4 5.20 8.88 6.51
C ASN A 4 4.02 9.05 5.57
N GLY A 5 3.12 8.07 5.53
CA GLY A 5 1.96 8.04 4.64
C GLY A 5 0.62 7.88 5.36
N PRO A 6 -0.49 7.79 4.62
CA PRO A 6 -1.82 7.48 5.16
C PRO A 6 -1.93 6.05 5.72
N LEU A 7 -0.86 5.26 5.60
CA LEU A 7 -0.82 3.84 5.90
C LEU A 7 0.47 3.44 6.60
N LYS A 8 0.36 2.36 7.37
CA LYS A 8 1.45 1.64 8.01
C LYS A 8 1.54 0.27 7.38
N ILE A 9 2.76 -0.13 7.00
CA ILE A 9 3.04 -1.43 6.41
C ILE A 9 3.92 -2.22 7.36
N GLY A 10 3.41 -3.34 7.86
CA GLY A 10 4.18 -4.37 8.53
C GLY A 10 4.53 -5.49 7.54
N VAL A 11 5.75 -6.00 7.60
CA VAL A 11 6.11 -7.24 6.90
C VAL A 11 5.99 -8.37 7.89
N ILE A 12 5.23 -9.40 7.51
CA ILE A 12 5.08 -10.63 8.28
C ILE A 12 5.89 -11.70 7.56
N ASP A 13 6.85 -12.25 8.28
CA ASP A 13 7.63 -13.38 7.81
C ASP A 13 6.74 -14.62 7.89
N ALA A 14 6.49 -15.27 6.74
CA ALA A 14 5.67 -16.47 6.65
C ALA A 14 6.60 -17.68 6.52
N PRO A 15 7.08 -18.29 7.63
CA PRO A 15 8.09 -19.35 7.59
C PRO A 15 7.63 -20.60 6.81
N ASP A 16 6.32 -20.77 6.62
CA ASP A 16 5.71 -21.93 5.98
C ASP A 16 5.29 -21.70 4.52
N SER A 17 5.46 -20.48 3.97
CA SER A 17 5.01 -20.15 2.61
C SER A 17 6.08 -19.41 1.80
N PRO A 18 6.33 -19.76 0.53
CA PRO A 18 7.25 -19.02 -0.33
C PRO A 18 6.69 -17.63 -0.67
N GLY A 19 7.07 -16.61 0.09
CA GLY A 19 6.63 -15.22 -0.14
C GLY A 19 6.76 -14.34 1.10
N TRP A 20 6.20 -13.14 1.03
CA TRP A 20 6.01 -12.25 2.19
C TRP A 20 4.55 -11.84 2.29
N GLU A 21 4.07 -11.68 3.52
CA GLU A 21 2.77 -11.05 3.76
C GLU A 21 3.00 -9.61 4.21
N LEU A 22 2.25 -8.68 3.62
CA LEU A 22 2.19 -7.31 4.09
C LEU A 22 0.92 -7.11 4.90
N GLN A 23 1.07 -6.69 6.14
CA GLN A 23 -0.04 -6.16 6.91
C GLN A 23 -0.15 -4.66 6.66
N VAL A 24 -1.28 -4.22 6.16
CA VAL A 24 -1.55 -2.82 5.82
C VAL A 24 -2.66 -2.30 6.72
N SER A 25 -2.39 -1.19 7.39
CA SER A 25 -3.38 -0.50 8.24
C SER A 25 -3.31 1.01 7.99
N PHE A 26 -4.42 1.71 8.20
CA PHE A 26 -4.49 3.15 7.99
C PHE A 26 -4.19 3.94 9.27
N THR A 27 -3.63 5.14 9.13
CA THR A 27 -3.39 6.04 10.25
C THR A 27 -4.70 6.64 10.77
N ASP A 28 -4.75 7.01 12.05
CA ASP A 28 -5.97 7.60 12.65
C ASP A 28 -6.29 8.96 12.02
N GLU A 29 -5.27 9.71 11.63
CA GLU A 29 -5.40 10.96 10.87
C GLU A 29 -6.09 10.71 9.52
N PHE A 30 -5.75 9.64 8.81
CA PHE A 30 -6.37 9.31 7.54
C PHE A 30 -7.82 8.82 7.72
N LYS A 31 -8.07 7.96 8.70
CA LYS A 31 -9.41 7.46 9.02
C LYS A 31 -10.40 8.58 9.36
N SER A 32 -9.94 9.59 10.10
CA SER A 32 -10.76 10.72 10.53
C SER A 32 -10.99 11.78 9.46
N ALA A 33 -10.26 11.73 8.34
CA ALA A 33 -10.45 12.64 7.21
C ALA A 33 -11.77 12.37 6.46
N SER A 34 -12.32 13.39 5.81
CA SER A 34 -13.47 13.21 4.91
C SER A 34 -13.10 12.35 3.70
N LEU A 35 -14.08 11.72 3.06
CA LEU A 35 -13.82 10.88 1.88
C LEU A 35 -13.06 11.61 0.75
N GLU A 36 -13.42 12.87 0.49
CA GLU A 36 -12.72 13.72 -0.49
C GLU A 36 -11.26 13.94 -0.08
N GLU A 37 -11.04 14.25 1.20
CA GLU A 37 -9.71 14.46 1.77
C GLU A 37 -8.87 13.17 1.77
N GLN A 38 -9.48 12.02 2.08
CA GLN A 38 -8.85 10.71 1.97
C GLN A 38 -8.37 10.45 0.54
N GLY A 39 -9.22 10.69 -0.46
CA GLY A 39 -8.85 10.56 -1.87
C GLY A 39 -7.69 11.49 -2.28
N ARG A 40 -7.62 12.70 -1.71
CA ARG A 40 -6.54 13.66 -1.95
C ARG A 40 -5.24 13.24 -1.29
N ILE A 41 -5.26 12.92 0.00
CA ILE A 41 -4.08 12.48 0.76
C ILE A 41 -3.50 11.21 0.13
N PHE A 42 -4.36 10.25 -0.23
CA PHE A 42 -3.92 8.98 -0.78
C PHE A 42 -3.31 9.14 -2.18
N GLN A 43 -3.86 10.03 -3.04
CA GLN A 43 -3.24 10.36 -4.32
C GLN A 43 -1.87 11.02 -4.12
N ALA A 44 -1.76 12.01 -3.24
CA ALA A 44 -0.48 12.68 -2.98
C ALA A 44 0.60 11.69 -2.52
N TYR A 45 0.21 10.71 -1.71
CA TYR A 45 1.09 9.64 -1.28
C TYR A 45 1.51 8.71 -2.43
N VAL A 46 0.59 8.35 -3.33
CA VAL A 46 0.93 7.58 -4.55
C VAL A 46 1.94 8.33 -5.42
N ASP A 47 1.77 9.65 -5.56
CA ASP A 47 2.68 10.50 -6.33
C ASP A 47 4.08 10.57 -5.68
N GLU A 48 4.14 10.73 -4.35
CA GLU A 48 5.40 10.72 -3.59
C GLU A 48 6.17 9.40 -3.74
N LEU A 49 5.46 8.26 -3.78
CA LEU A 49 6.10 6.97 -4.01
C LEU A 49 6.76 6.91 -5.39
N VAL A 50 6.13 7.44 -6.43
CA VAL A 50 6.74 7.49 -7.78
C VAL A 50 8.00 8.35 -7.77
N GLU A 51 7.94 9.55 -7.19
CA GLU A 51 9.09 10.44 -7.09
C GLU A 51 10.26 9.77 -6.34
N GLY A 52 9.97 9.06 -5.25
CA GLY A 52 10.99 8.32 -4.50
C GLY A 52 11.57 7.12 -5.26
N ILE A 53 10.76 6.41 -6.05
CA ILE A 53 11.24 5.33 -6.93
C ILE A 53 12.19 5.88 -8.00
N GLU A 54 11.84 7.00 -8.63
CA GLU A 54 12.65 7.64 -9.67
C GLU A 54 13.95 8.24 -9.12
N ALA A 55 13.95 8.68 -7.86
CA ALA A 55 15.13 9.20 -7.18
C ALA A 55 16.18 8.12 -6.82
N LEU A 56 15.79 6.83 -6.83
CA LEU A 56 16.67 5.72 -6.45
C LEU A 56 17.25 4.99 -7.67
N PRO A 57 18.51 4.50 -7.60
CA PRO A 57 19.12 3.80 -8.72
C PRO A 57 18.46 2.43 -8.98
N GLU A 58 18.62 1.91 -10.20
CA GLU A 58 18.19 0.55 -10.53
C GLU A 58 18.95 -0.48 -9.67
N GLY A 59 18.23 -1.49 -9.17
CA GLY A 59 18.78 -2.53 -8.29
C GLY A 59 18.91 -2.12 -6.82
N ASP A 60 18.48 -0.91 -6.43
CA ASP A 60 18.33 -0.56 -5.02
C ASP A 60 17.13 -1.30 -4.41
N ARG A 61 17.37 -2.06 -3.33
CA ARG A 61 16.30 -2.80 -2.65
C ARG A 61 15.19 -1.89 -2.10
N ASN A 62 15.51 -0.66 -1.74
CA ASN A 62 14.49 0.29 -1.30
C ASN A 62 13.61 0.73 -2.46
N ARG A 63 14.18 0.84 -3.68
CA ARG A 63 13.40 1.11 -4.89
C ARG A 63 12.43 -0.02 -5.18
N ASP A 64 12.90 -1.27 -5.08
CA ASP A 64 12.05 -2.45 -5.28
C ASP A 64 10.91 -2.50 -4.24
N GLY A 65 11.22 -2.21 -2.97
CA GLY A 65 10.22 -2.12 -1.91
C GLY A 65 9.20 -1.01 -2.16
N MET A 66 9.65 0.19 -2.54
CA MET A 66 8.75 1.30 -2.86
C MET A 66 7.88 1.00 -4.09
N ALA A 67 8.41 0.31 -5.11
CA ALA A 67 7.65 -0.09 -6.29
C ALA A 67 6.50 -1.05 -5.94
N ILE A 68 6.73 -1.99 -5.03
CA ILE A 68 5.68 -2.88 -4.51
C ILE A 68 4.58 -2.07 -3.81
N VAL A 69 4.96 -1.15 -2.92
CA VAL A 69 4.01 -0.31 -2.19
C VAL A 69 3.23 0.60 -3.14
N TYR A 70 3.91 1.18 -4.14
CA TYR A 70 3.28 1.99 -5.18
C TYR A 70 2.22 1.20 -5.96
N GLN A 71 2.55 -0.02 -6.39
CA GLN A 71 1.62 -0.87 -7.13
C GLN A 71 0.37 -1.20 -6.31
N LEU A 72 0.54 -1.49 -5.02
CA LEU A 72 -0.57 -1.73 -4.10
C LEU A 72 -1.43 -0.48 -3.94
N CYS A 73 -0.82 0.67 -3.61
CA CYS A 73 -1.54 1.91 -3.37
C CYS A 73 -2.26 2.40 -4.63
N SER A 74 -1.65 2.26 -5.80
CA SER A 74 -2.28 2.62 -7.08
C SER A 74 -3.55 1.81 -7.35
N GLN A 75 -3.58 0.54 -6.95
CA GLN A 75 -4.78 -0.30 -7.05
C GLN A 75 -5.84 0.05 -6.00
N MET A 76 -5.43 0.46 -4.79
CA MET A 76 -6.33 0.88 -3.73
C MET A 76 -7.04 2.21 -4.01
N LEU A 77 -6.34 3.15 -4.65
CA LEU A 77 -6.78 4.52 -4.85
C LEU A 77 -8.22 4.69 -5.39
N PRO A 78 -8.68 3.98 -6.45
CA PRO A 78 -10.06 4.12 -6.91
C PRO A 78 -11.08 3.73 -5.82
N TYR A 79 -10.82 2.65 -5.08
CA TYR A 79 -11.70 2.18 -4.01
C TYR A 79 -11.69 3.10 -2.79
N ILE A 80 -10.54 3.71 -2.46
CA ILE A 80 -10.45 4.77 -1.45
C ILE A 80 -11.34 5.95 -1.83
N ARG A 81 -11.28 6.41 -3.09
CA ARG A 81 -12.08 7.55 -3.57
C ARG A 81 -13.58 7.27 -3.56
N GLU A 82 -13.96 6.01 -3.75
CA GLU A 82 -15.35 5.57 -3.74
C GLU A 82 -15.85 5.20 -2.33
N GLY A 83 -14.97 5.22 -1.31
CA GLY A 83 -15.32 4.85 0.06
C GLY A 83 -15.63 3.36 0.22
N GLN A 84 -15.06 2.52 -0.64
CA GLN A 84 -15.30 1.07 -0.70
C GLN A 84 -14.31 0.25 0.12
N ILE A 85 -13.28 0.88 0.70
CA ILE A 85 -12.34 0.21 1.61
C ILE A 85 -12.76 0.46 3.06
N ALA A 86 -12.90 -0.61 3.83
CA ALA A 86 -13.10 -0.53 5.27
C ALA A 86 -11.80 -0.13 5.98
N LEU A 87 -11.59 1.16 6.21
CA LEU A 87 -10.33 1.69 6.77
C LEU A 87 -10.03 1.22 8.21
N GLU A 88 -11.04 0.75 8.94
CA GLU A 88 -10.88 0.24 10.31
C GLU A 88 -10.22 -1.13 10.37
N GLU A 89 -10.20 -1.86 9.25
CA GLU A 89 -9.66 -3.20 9.17
C GLU A 89 -8.20 -3.17 8.68
N SER A 90 -7.41 -4.14 9.14
CA SER A 90 -6.09 -4.38 8.56
C SER A 90 -6.25 -5.31 7.38
N MET A 91 -5.65 -4.97 6.25
CA MET A 91 -5.57 -5.83 5.08
C MET A 91 -4.28 -6.64 5.17
N MET A 92 -4.36 -7.94 4.89
CA MET A 92 -3.18 -8.77 4.62
C MET A 92 -2.99 -8.82 3.11
N VAL A 93 -1.79 -8.69 2.60
CA VAL A 93 -1.50 -8.75 1.17
C VAL A 93 -0.38 -9.73 0.95
N GLU A 94 -0.66 -10.82 0.24
CA GLU A 94 0.36 -11.81 -0.12
C GLU A 94 1.19 -11.33 -1.31
N ILE A 95 2.52 -11.41 -1.18
CA ILE A 95 3.46 -11.14 -2.26
C ILE A 95 4.11 -12.45 -2.69
N GLY A 96 3.59 -13.01 -3.78
CA GLY A 96 4.12 -14.22 -4.39
C GLY A 96 5.47 -14.00 -5.08
N GLN A 97 6.26 -15.08 -5.20
CA GLN A 97 7.62 -15.07 -5.77
C GLN A 97 7.71 -14.63 -7.26
N ASN A 98 6.59 -14.49 -7.97
CA ASN A 98 6.54 -14.12 -9.39
C ASN A 98 5.62 -12.89 -9.69
N GLN A 99 5.49 -12.01 -8.68
CA GLN A 99 5.03 -10.60 -8.66
C GLN A 99 3.91 -10.15 -9.63
N ALA A 100 2.69 -10.17 -9.09
CA ALA A 100 1.75 -9.06 -9.19
C ALA A 100 0.97 -8.99 -7.87
N VAL A 101 0.99 -7.83 -7.19
CA VAL A 101 0.10 -7.59 -6.04
C VAL A 101 -1.31 -7.38 -6.59
N SER A 102 -2.31 -8.10 -6.08
CA SER A 102 -3.71 -7.93 -6.49
C SER A 102 -4.59 -7.62 -5.28
N ILE A 103 -5.30 -6.49 -5.31
CA ILE A 103 -6.25 -6.14 -4.24
C ILE A 103 -7.63 -6.79 -4.39
N THR A 104 -7.98 -7.27 -5.58
CA THR A 104 -9.32 -7.81 -5.86
C THR A 104 -9.69 -9.02 -5.02
N ASP A 105 -8.69 -9.73 -4.49
CA ASP A 105 -8.89 -10.89 -3.64
C ASP A 105 -9.43 -10.51 -2.25
N PHE A 106 -9.28 -9.23 -1.84
CA PHE A 106 -9.71 -8.71 -0.54
C PHE A 106 -11.04 -7.97 -0.60
N LEU A 107 -11.48 -7.52 -1.78
CA LEU A 107 -12.72 -6.75 -1.95
C LEU A 107 -13.99 -7.61 -1.99
N ASN A 108 -13.85 -8.95 -2.04
CA ASN A 108 -14.96 -9.90 -2.12
C ASN A 108 -15.16 -10.71 -0.82
N GLY A 109 -14.54 -10.27 0.29
CA GLY A 109 -14.68 -10.86 1.63
C GLY A 109 -15.88 -10.33 2.40
#